data_AF-A0A2K1L4N6-F1
#
_entry.id   AF-A0A2K1L4N6-F1
#
_cell.length_a   1.000
_cell.length_b   1.000
_cell.length_c   1.000
_cell.angle_alpha   90.00
_cell.angle_beta   90.00
_cell.angle_gamma   90.00
#
_symmetry.space_group_name_H-M   'P 1'
#
loop_
_entity.id
_entity.type
_entity.pdbx_description
1 polymer ?
#
loop_
_entity_poly.entity_id
_entity_poly.type
_entity_poly.pdbx_seq_one_letter_code
_entity_poly.pdbx_strand_id
1 'polypeptide(L)'
;QAYTVKRCSWLRTLQIDVAANLIELYESTNIEVILVVLIQKLLRKIIRTSLDESVKEARALLHDLLMILIVQYDDYCKLAEFKQPNIHSRLDVAFSGCSQL
;
A
#
# COMPACT_ATOMS: atom_id res chain seq x y z
N GLN A 1 36.09 32.29 24.02
CA GLN A 1 35.81 31.02 23.31
C GLN A 1 34.58 31.28 22.45
N ALA A 2 34.74 31.40 21.12
CA ALA A 2 33.66 31.81 20.23
C ALA A 2 32.86 30.59 19.75
N TYR A 3 31.56 30.56 20.03
CA TYR A 3 30.66 29.52 19.56
C TYR A 3 30.12 29.90 18.17
N THR A 4 30.51 29.16 17.14
CA THR A 4 29.94 29.30 15.79
C THR A 4 28.77 28.33 15.61
N VAL A 5 27.57 28.86 15.37
CA VAL A 5 26.37 28.06 15.04
C VAL A 5 26.48 27.58 13.59
N LYS A 6 26.54 26.27 13.39
CA LYS A 6 26.59 25.65 12.07
C LYS A 6 25.15 25.35 11.61
N ARG A 7 24.69 26.07 10.58
CA ARG A 7 23.37 25.83 9.97
C ARG A 7 23.52 24.73 8.92
N CYS A 8 23.03 23.53 9.21
CA CYS A 8 23.03 22.40 8.26
C CYS A 8 21.65 22.26 7.62
N SER A 9 21.60 22.07 6.30
CA SER A 9 20.40 21.67 5.58
C SER A 9 20.60 20.29 4.95
N TRP A 10 19.62 19.41 5.11
CA TRP A 10 19.62 18.10 4.46
C TRP A 10 18.76 18.15 3.20
N LEU A 11 19.38 17.97 2.04
CA LEU A 11 18.68 17.87 0.75
C LEU A 11 18.79 16.43 0.26
N ARG A 12 17.65 15.85 -0.14
CA ARG A 12 17.61 14.57 -0.88
C ARG A 12 16.86 14.82 -2.17
N THR A 13 17.51 14.51 -3.28
CA THR A 13 16.92 14.56 -4.62
C THR A 13 16.68 13.13 -5.09
N LEU A 14 15.47 12.85 -5.57
CA LEU A 14 15.09 11.57 -6.15
C LEU A 14 14.76 11.82 -7.63
N GLN A 15 15.44 11.13 -8.53
CA GLN A 15 15.06 11.07 -9.94
C GLN A 15 14.20 9.82 -10.15
N ILE A 16 13.07 9.99 -10.83
CA ILE A 16 12.12 8.94 -11.14
C ILE A 16 11.89 9.00 -12.64
N ASP A 17 12.12 7.88 -13.32
CA ASP A 17 11.87 7.77 -14.76
C ASP A 17 10.37 7.64 -15.04
N VAL A 18 9.93 8.19 -16.18
CA VAL A 18 8.53 8.13 -16.60
C VAL A 18 8.32 6.87 -17.42
N ALA A 19 7.55 5.93 -16.90
CA ALA A 19 7.17 4.73 -17.65
C ALA A 19 6.26 5.09 -18.84
N ALA A 20 6.55 4.55 -20.02
CA ALA A 20 5.76 4.78 -21.23
C ALA A 20 4.50 3.89 -21.30
N ASN A 21 4.48 2.80 -20.53
CA ASN A 21 3.37 1.85 -20.49
C ASN A 21 3.23 1.17 -19.11
N LEU A 22 2.09 0.50 -18.89
CA LEU A 22 1.78 -0.18 -17.63
C LEU A 22 2.75 -1.32 -17.30
N ILE A 23 3.26 -2.04 -18.31
CA ILE A 23 4.16 -3.18 -18.10
C ILE A 23 5.49 -2.68 -17.54
N GLU A 24 6.07 -1.66 -18.15
CA GLU A 24 7.29 -1.00 -17.71
C GLU A 24 7.15 -0.43 -16.29
N LEU A 25 5.97 0.08 -15.94
CA LEU A 25 5.67 0.52 -14.58
C LEU A 25 5.73 -0.65 -13.59
N TYR A 26 5.11 -1.80 -13.91
CA TYR A 26 5.14 -2.98 -13.02
C TYR A 26 6.54 -3.58 -12.89
N GLU A 27 7.30 -3.67 -13.97
CA GLU A 27 8.68 -4.20 -13.96
C GLU A 27 9.66 -3.29 -13.19
N SER A 28 9.47 -1.97 -13.26
CA SER A 28 10.31 -1.00 -12.54
C SER A 28 9.89 -0.79 -11.07
N THR A 29 8.76 -1.37 -10.66
CA THR A 29 8.19 -1.15 -9.33
C THR A 29 8.89 -2.01 -8.27
N ASN A 30 9.35 -1.35 -7.20
CA ASN A 30 9.82 -2.06 -6.02
C ASN A 30 8.64 -2.51 -5.14
N ILE A 31 8.38 -3.81 -5.13
CA ILE A 31 7.29 -4.44 -4.37
C ILE A 31 7.41 -4.16 -2.87
N GLU A 32 8.63 -4.11 -2.31
CA GLU A 32 8.85 -3.82 -0.89
C GLU A 32 8.40 -2.39 -0.54
N VAL A 33 8.66 -1.42 -1.42
CA VAL A 33 8.22 -0.03 -1.22
C VAL A 33 6.69 0.05 -1.24
N ILE A 34 6.04 -0.62 -2.18
CA ILE A 34 4.57 -0.69 -2.22
C ILE A 34 4.03 -1.32 -0.94
N LEU A 35 4.60 -2.45 -0.51
CA LEU A 35 4.18 -3.14 0.68
C LEU A 35 4.31 -2.24 1.92
N VAL A 36 5.45 -1.54 2.07
CA VAL A 36 5.69 -0.61 3.17
C VAL A 36 4.69 0.55 3.15
N VAL A 37 4.41 1.14 1.97
CA VAL A 37 3.44 2.24 1.85
C VAL A 37 2.03 1.75 2.22
N LEU A 38 1.63 0.57 1.74
CA LEU A 38 0.34 -0.03 2.07
C LEU A 38 0.23 -0.33 3.58
N ILE A 39 1.24 -0.98 4.16
CA ILE A 39 1.30 -1.28 5.60
C ILE A 39 1.24 0.01 6.41
N GLN A 40 2.01 1.05 6.04
CA GLN A 40 1.98 2.33 6.75
C GLN A 40 0.60 3.01 6.66
N LYS A 41 -0.05 2.97 5.49
CA LYS A 41 -1.39 3.52 5.31
C LYS A 41 -2.42 2.77 6.16
N LEU A 42 -2.39 1.44 6.14
CA LEU A 42 -3.29 0.60 6.92
C LEU A 42 -3.07 0.79 8.42
N LEU A 43 -1.81 0.78 8.87
CA LEU A 43 -1.44 0.99 10.27
C LEU A 43 -1.90 2.36 10.76
N ARG A 44 -1.71 3.43 9.96
CA ARG A 44 -2.21 4.76 10.30
C ARG A 44 -3.73 4.78 10.47
N LYS A 45 -4.47 4.11 9.58
CA LYS A 45 -5.93 4.02 9.68
C LYS A 45 -6.35 3.29 10.96
N ILE A 46 -5.74 2.15 11.26
CA ILE A 46 -6.01 1.36 12.47
C ILE A 46 -5.72 2.16 13.73
N ILE A 47 -4.57 2.85 13.80
CA ILE A 47 -4.22 3.71 14.94
C ILE A 47 -5.24 4.82 15.11
N ARG A 48 -5.64 5.46 14.00
CA ARG A 48 -6.63 6.54 14.04
C ARG A 48 -8.00 6.04 14.52
N THR A 49 -8.51 4.94 13.98
CA THR A 49 -9.77 4.32 14.44
C THR A 49 -9.69 3.89 15.90
N SER A 50 -8.53 3.41 16.35
CA SER A 50 -8.31 3.06 17.77
C SER A 50 -8.35 4.27 18.69
N LEU A 51 -7.94 5.45 18.20
CA LEU A 51 -7.92 6.69 18.96
C LEU A 51 -9.29 7.40 18.93
N ASP A 52 -9.94 7.42 17.77
CA ASP A 52 -11.16 8.18 17.52
C ASP A 52 -12.43 7.42 18.00
N GLU A 53 -12.46 6.08 17.88
CA GLU A 53 -13.63 5.28 18.23
C GLU A 53 -13.35 4.34 19.41
N SER A 54 -12.68 3.21 19.14
CA SER A 54 -12.26 2.26 20.18
C SER A 54 -11.29 1.21 19.62
N VAL A 55 -10.58 0.53 20.52
CA VAL A 55 -9.75 -0.63 20.19
C VAL A 55 -10.58 -1.78 19.60
N LYS A 56 -11.88 -1.89 19.94
CA LYS A 56 -12.77 -2.92 19.43
C LYS A 56 -13.05 -2.70 17.95
N GLU A 57 -13.39 -1.46 17.57
CA GLU A 57 -13.64 -1.08 16.17
C GLU A 57 -12.37 -1.17 15.33
N ALA A 58 -11.22 -0.74 15.87
CA ALA A 58 -9.93 -0.91 15.20
C ALA A 58 -9.58 -2.38 14.91
N ARG A 59 -9.95 -3.29 15.82
CA ARG A 59 -9.75 -4.74 15.65
C ARG A 59 -10.71 -5.33 14.62
N ALA A 60 -11.98 -4.90 14.61
CA ALA A 60 -12.93 -5.29 13.59
C ALA A 60 -12.45 -4.85 12.19
N LEU A 61 -12.04 -3.58 12.06
CA LEU A 61 -11.47 -3.04 10.83
C LEU A 61 -10.23 -3.82 10.36
N LEU A 62 -9.31 -4.16 11.27
CA LEU A 62 -8.14 -4.98 10.92
C LEU A 62 -8.55 -6.35 10.39
N HIS A 63 -9.55 -6.98 11.02
CA HIS A 63 -10.05 -8.28 10.61
C HIS A 63 -10.69 -8.24 9.22
N ASP A 64 -11.51 -7.22 8.95
CA ASP A 64 -12.15 -7.02 7.64
C ASP A 64 -11.10 -6.80 6.55
N LEU A 65 -10.09 -5.96 6.82
CA LEU A 65 -8.99 -5.69 5.88
C LEU A 65 -8.16 -6.95 5.57
N LEU A 66 -7.87 -7.76 6.58
CA LEU A 66 -7.17 -9.04 6.40
C LEU A 66 -8.01 -10.01 5.57
N MET A 67 -9.31 -10.08 5.81
CA MET A 67 -10.20 -10.97 5.07
C MET A 67 -10.27 -10.57 3.59
N ILE A 68 -10.35 -9.28 3.28
CA ILE A 68 -10.33 -8.78 1.89
C ILE A 68 -9.01 -9.14 1.20
N LEU A 69 -7.87 -8.95 1.87
CA LEU A 69 -6.57 -9.34 1.34
C LEU A 69 -6.48 -10.84 1.05
N ILE A 70 -6.99 -11.68 1.96
CA ILE A 70 -6.99 -13.15 1.78
C ILE A 70 -7.86 -13.53 0.57
N VAL A 71 -9.06 -12.97 0.46
CA VAL A 71 -9.96 -13.26 -0.68
C VAL A 71 -9.33 -12.81 -2.00
N GLN A 72 -8.77 -11.60 -2.05
CA GLN A 72 -8.11 -11.10 -3.27
C GLN A 72 -6.89 -11.94 -3.65
N TYR A 73 -6.11 -12.38 -2.66
CA TYR A 73 -4.95 -13.25 -2.90
C TYR A 73 -5.38 -14.64 -3.40
N ASP A 74 -6.42 -15.22 -2.83
CA ASP A 74 -6.97 -16.51 -3.25
C ASP A 74 -7.53 -16.44 -4.68
N ASP A 75 -8.27 -15.37 -5.01
CA ASP A 75 -8.74 -15.11 -6.37
C ASP A 75 -7.59 -14.93 -7.36
N TYR A 76 -6.52 -14.23 -6.97
CA TYR A 76 -5.32 -14.08 -7.79
C TYR A 76 -4.62 -15.43 -8.03
N CYS A 77 -4.45 -16.24 -6.98
CA CYS A 77 -3.84 -17.57 -7.09
C CYS A 77 -4.64 -18.46 -8.06
N LYS A 78 -5.97 -18.50 -7.92
CA LYS A 78 -6.85 -19.23 -8.85
C LYS A 78 -6.68 -18.73 -10.29
N LEU A 79 -6.68 -17.42 -10.51
CA LEU A 79 -6.52 -16.85 -11.85
C LEU A 79 -5.14 -17.17 -12.48
N ALA A 80 -4.09 -17.20 -11.66
CA ALA A 80 -2.73 -17.57 -12.06
C ALA A 80 -2.64 -19.07 -12.42
N GLU A 81 -3.28 -19.95 -11.64
CA GLU A 81 -3.35 -21.39 -11.92
C GLU A 81 -4.07 -21.71 -13.24
N PHE A 82 -5.11 -20.95 -13.58
CA PHE A 82 -5.89 -21.15 -14.81
C PHE A 82 -5.31 -20.44 -16.06
N LYS A 83 -4.11 -19.84 -16.00
CA LYS A 83 -3.43 -19.12 -17.11
C LYS A 83 -4.37 -18.21 -17.92
N GLN A 84 -5.29 -17.50 -17.25
CA GLN A 84 -6.15 -16.57 -17.97
C GLN A 84 -5.34 -15.33 -18.40
N PRO A 85 -5.46 -14.86 -19.66
CA PRO A 85 -4.65 -13.75 -20.15
C PRO A 85 -5.00 -12.37 -19.54
N ASN A 86 -6.01 -12.31 -18.66
CA ASN A 86 -6.59 -11.05 -18.14
C ASN A 86 -6.55 -10.97 -16.60
N ILE A 87 -5.51 -11.52 -15.97
CA ILE A 87 -5.33 -11.57 -14.50
C ILE A 87 -5.31 -10.14 -13.90
N HIS A 88 -4.67 -9.18 -14.58
CA HIS A 88 -4.47 -7.82 -14.06
C HIS A 88 -5.71 -6.92 -14.15
N SER A 89 -6.65 -7.19 -15.07
CA SER A 89 -7.85 -6.35 -15.25
C SER A 89 -8.98 -6.68 -14.27
N ARG A 90 -8.91 -7.82 -13.58
CA ARG A 90 -9.93 -8.29 -12.62
C ARG A 90 -9.53 -8.09 -11.16
N LEU A 91 -8.28 -7.74 -10.89
CA LEU A 91 -7.86 -7.30 -9.57
C LEU A 91 -8.51 -5.95 -9.27
N ASP A 92 -9.32 -5.90 -8.23
CA ASP A 92 -9.86 -4.64 -7.73
C ASP A 92 -8.77 -3.85 -7.00
N VAL A 93 -7.94 -3.15 -7.78
CA VAL A 93 -6.88 -2.26 -7.29
C VAL A 93 -7.48 -1.04 -6.57
N ALA A 94 -8.74 -0.71 -6.86
CA ALA A 94 -9.45 0.43 -6.28
C ALA A 94 -10.06 0.13 -4.91
N PHE A 95 -10.05 -1.14 -4.46
CA PHE A 95 -10.77 -1.59 -3.27
C PHE A 95 -12.23 -1.10 -3.28
N SER A 96 -12.90 -1.17 -4.42
CA SER A 96 -14.29 -0.73 -4.61
C SER A 96 -15.31 -1.39 -3.67
N GLY A 97 -15.00 -2.59 -3.15
CA GLY A 97 -15.76 -3.26 -2.09
C GLY A 97 -15.57 -2.68 -0.68
N CYS A 98 -14.55 -1.85 -0.48
CA CYS A 98 -14.31 -1.13 0.76
C CYS A 98 -14.96 0.25 0.69
N SER A 99 -16.22 0.37 1.12
CA SER A 99 -16.91 1.66 1.22
C SER A 99 -16.23 2.68 2.17
N GLN A 100 -15.19 2.26 2.90
CA GLN A 100 -14.49 3.04 3.93
C GLN A 100 -13.04 3.40 3.55
N LEU A 101 -12.55 3.08 2.35
CA LEU A 101 -11.22 3.47 1.86
C LEU A 101 -11.28 4.76 1.01
#